data_AF-A0A1C4YK26-F1
#
_entry.id   AF-A0A1C4YK26-F1
#
_cell.length_a   1.000
_cell.length_b   1.000
_cell.length_c   1.000
_cell.angle_alpha   90.00
_cell.angle_beta   90.00
_cell.angle_gamma   90.00
#
_symmetry.space_group_name_H-M   'P 1'
#
loop_
_entity.id
_entity.type
_entity.pdbx_description
1 polymer ?
#
loop_
_entity_poly.entity_id
_entity_poly.type
_entity_poly.pdbx_seq_one_letter_code
_entity_poly.pdbx_strand_id
1 'polypeptide(L)' 'MFDVRVRLGAVLTIDAADRLLPSDGPVTLWVTGVRLVANRPPQDEWIWVEGFRLGPSGRHGRQAQILVRASKLPPDGAAQ' A
#
# COMPACT_ATOMS: atom_id res chain seq x y z
N MET A 1 7.85 -4.44 -15.48
CA MET A 1 6.50 -4.03 -15.92
C MET A 1 5.46 -4.76 -15.07
N PHE A 2 4.96 -4.08 -14.04
CA PHE A 2 3.84 -4.56 -13.24
C PHE A 2 2.54 -3.88 -13.72
N ASP A 3 1.45 -4.64 -13.86
CA ASP A 3 0.10 -4.07 -13.88
C ASP A 3 -0.36 -3.97 -12.42
N VAL A 4 -0.63 -2.75 -11.95
CA VAL A 4 -1.05 -2.50 -10.58
C VAL A 4 -2.44 -1.90 -10.58
N ARG A 5 -3.39 -2.68 -10.07
CA ARG A 5 -4.79 -2.28 -9.93
C ARG A 5 -5.13 -2.12 -8.47
N VAL A 6 -5.42 -0.89 -8.07
CA VAL A 6 -5.88 -0.60 -6.72
C VAL A 6 -7.25 0.06 -6.78
N ARG A 7 -8.18 -0.45 -5.96
CA ARG A 7 -9.53 0.09 -5.85
C ARG A 7 -9.59 1.08 -4.70
N LEU A 8 -10.19 2.24 -4.95
CA LEU A 8 -10.55 3.15 -3.87
C LEU A 8 -11.51 2.45 -2.91
N GLY A 9 -11.27 2.62 -1.62
CA GLY A 9 -12.01 1.96 -0.56
C GLY A 9 -11.61 0.50 -0.29
N ALA A 10 -10.64 -0.05 -1.03
CA ALA A 10 -10.06 -1.34 -0.67
C ALA A 10 -9.30 -1.25 0.66
N VAL A 11 -9.30 -2.35 1.41
CA VAL A 11 -8.47 -2.51 2.60
C VAL A 11 -7.24 -3.32 2.22
N LEU A 12 -6.05 -2.75 2.42
CA LEU A 12 -4.78 -3.43 2.17
C LEU A 12 -4.05 -3.65 3.48
N THR A 13 -3.62 -4.89 3.72
CA THR A 13 -2.64 -5.21 4.76
C THR A 13 -1.26 -5.19 4.12
N ILE A 14 -0.39 -4.30 4.61
CA ILE A 14 0.95 -4.06 4.06
C ILE A 14 1.96 -4.49 5.11
N ASP A 15 2.74 -5.53 4.81
CA ASP A 15 3.77 -6.04 5.71
C ASP A 15 4.97 -5.09 5.82
N ALA A 16 5.75 -5.23 6.90
CA ALA A 16 6.97 -4.45 7.07
C ALA A 16 7.98 -4.68 5.94
N ALA A 17 8.14 -5.92 5.49
CA ALA A 17 9.07 -6.29 4.42
C ALA A 17 8.74 -5.66 3.05
N ASP A 18 7.48 -5.29 2.84
CA ASP A 18 6.99 -4.75 1.57
C ASP A 18 7.06 -3.22 1.53
N ARG A 19 7.47 -2.58 2.63
CA ARG A 19 7.60 -1.12 2.76
C ARG A 19 9.05 -0.71 2.63
N LEU A 20 9.28 0.41 1.94
CA LEU A 20 10.63 0.95 1.81
C LEU A 20 11.18 1.42 3.17
N LEU A 21 10.34 2.04 3.99
CA LEU A 21 10.66 2.46 5.36
C LEU A 21 9.80 1.63 6.31
N PRO A 22 10.27 0.43 6.72
CA PRO A 22 9.52 -0.43 7.62
C PRO A 22 9.34 0.24 8.99
N SER A 23 8.15 0.08 9.55
CA SER A 23 7.87 0.29 10.97
C SER A 23 7.53 -1.05 11.61
N ASP A 24 7.45 -1.12 12.93
CA ASP A 24 7.04 -2.35 13.61
C ASP A 24 5.64 -2.80 13.13
N GLY A 25 5.56 -4.09 12.78
CA GLY A 25 4.32 -4.78 12.40
C GLY A 25 3.73 -4.43 11.02
N PRO A 26 2.68 -5.15 10.60
CA PRO A 26 1.91 -4.82 9.40
C PRO A 26 1.08 -3.55 9.61
N VAL A 27 0.75 -2.88 8.52
CA VAL A 27 -0.17 -1.73 8.50
C VAL A 27 -1.38 -2.06 7.65
N THR A 28 -2.56 -1.93 8.24
CA THR A 28 -3.83 -2.00 7.49
C THR A 28 -4.24 -0.60 7.04
N LEU A 29 -4.50 -0.43 5.75
CA LEU A 29 -4.78 0.84 5.11
C LEU A 29 -6.08 0.76 4.30
N TRP A 30 -7.02 1.66 4.58
CA TRP A 30 -8.16 1.90 3.71
C TRP A 30 -7.78 2.90 2.62
N VAL A 31 -7.80 2.46 1.36
CA VAL A 31 -7.15 3.18 0.26
C VAL A 31 -7.99 4.35 -0.26
N THR A 32 -7.34 5.51 -0.41
CA THR A 32 -7.90 6.72 -1.03
C THR A 32 -7.18 7.14 -2.31
N GLY A 33 -6.02 6.56 -2.62
CA GLY A 33 -5.30 6.91 -3.84
C GLY A 33 -4.02 6.11 -4.03
N VAL A 34 -3.50 6.15 -5.26
CA VAL A 34 -2.25 5.48 -5.64
C VAL A 34 -1.44 6.37 -6.59
N ARG A 35 -0.12 6.42 -6.40
CA ARG A 35 0.80 7.14 -7.30
C ARG A 35 2.02 6.27 -7.62
N LEU A 36 2.29 6.08 -8.91
CA LEU A 36 3.50 5.41 -9.39
C LEU A 36 4.73 6.29 -9.15
N VAL A 37 5.83 5.69 -8.70
CA VAL A 37 7.11 6.38 -8.53
C VAL A 37 8.09 5.91 -9.58
N ALA A 38 8.26 6.69 -10.65
CA ALA A 38 9.19 6.37 -11.74
C ALA A 38 10.68 6.63 -11.41
N ASN A 39 10.99 7.26 -10.26
CA ASN A 39 12.31 7.86 -10.01
C ASN A 39 13.04 7.31 -8.75
N ARG A 40 12.82 6.04 -8.41
CA ARG A 40 13.46 5.32 -7.28
C ARG A 40 14.36 4.18 -7.81
N PRO A 41 15.25 3.58 -6.99
CA PRO A 41 16.34 2.72 -7.46
C PRO A 41 15.86 1.57 -8.37
N PRO A 42 16.71 1.09 -9.32
CA PRO A 42 16.30 0.27 -10.46
C PRO A 42 15.75 -1.13 -10.14
N GLN A 43 15.79 -1.54 -8.87
CA GLN A 43 15.66 -2.93 -8.47
C GLN A 43 14.23 -3.29 -8.05
N ASP A 44 13.38 -2.31 -7.77
CA ASP A 44 11.99 -2.53 -7.37
C ASP A 44 11.14 -1.34 -7.82
N GLU A 45 10.20 -1.54 -8.74
CA GLU A 45 9.22 -0.51 -9.08
C GLU A 45 8.40 -0.22 -7.79
N TRP A 46 8.47 1.00 -7.26
CA TRP A 46 7.82 1.39 -6.00
C TRP A 46 6.56 2.23 -6.26
N ILE A 47 5.58 2.10 -5.37
CA ILE A 47 4.29 2.77 -5.49
C ILE A 47 3.89 3.42 -4.18
N TRP A 48 3.44 4.66 -4.23
CA TRP A 48 2.78 5.29 -3.08
C TRP A 48 1.33 4.84 -3.01
N VAL A 49 0.94 4.29 -1.87
CA VAL A 49 -0.46 4.04 -1.52
C VAL A 49 -0.89 5.04 -0.46
N GLU A 50 -1.96 5.76 -0.73
CA GLU A 50 -2.57 6.76 0.14
C GLU A 50 -3.82 6.19 0.78
N GLY A 51 -4.05 6.50 2.06
CA GLY A 51 -5.24 6.04 2.75
C GLY A 51 -5.31 6.40 4.23
N PHE A 52 -6.30 5.87 4.92
CA PHE A 52 -6.41 5.96 6.38
C PHE A 52 -5.95 4.65 7.02
N ARG A 53 -5.08 4.74 8.02
CA ARG A 53 -4.71 3.56 8.81
C ARG A 53 -5.93 3.04 9.54
N LEU A 54 -6.19 1.74 9.45
CA LEU A 54 -7.23 1.11 10.25
C LEU A 54 -6.63 0.60 11.56
N GLY A 55 -7.28 0.96 12.66
CA GLY A 55 -7.00 0.34 13.95
C GLY A 55 -7.61 -1.06 14.05
N PRO A 56 -7.34 -1.82 15.14
CA PRO A 56 -7.90 -3.16 15.34
C PRO A 56 -9.43 -3.22 15.33
N SER A 57 -10.11 -2.11 15.63
CA SER A 57 -11.57 -1.98 15.58
C SER A 57 -12.13 -1.62 14.20
N GLY A 58 -11.28 -1.54 13.16
CA GLY A 58 -11.67 -1.13 11.82
C GLY A 58 -11.94 0.37 11.67
N ARG A 59 -11.76 1.17 12.73
CA ARG A 59 -11.95 2.62 12.67
C ARG A 59 -10.82 3.30 11.90
N HIS A 60 -11.20 4.28 11.08
CA HIS A 60 -10.25 5.18 10.41
C HIS A 60 -9.44 5.96 11.44
N GLY A 61 -8.13 5.79 11.39
CA GLY A 61 -7.14 6.54 12.15
C GLY A 61 -6.51 7.64 11.29
N ARG A 62 -5.22 7.89 11.51
CA ARG A 62 -4.48 8.93 10.79
C ARG A 62 -4.36 8.58 9.29
N GLN A 63 -4.46 9.61 8.45
CA GLN A 63 -4.08 9.50 7.05
C GLN A 63 -2.58 9.16 6.95
N ALA A 64 -2.24 8.30 6.01
CA ALA A 64 -0.89 7.86 5.75
C ALA A 64 -0.64 7.73 4.24
N GLN A 65 0.62 7.94 3.87
CA GLN A 65 1.15 7.63 2.56
C GLN A 65 2.28 6.63 2.77
N ILE A 66 2.20 5.46 2.14
CA ILE A 66 3.11 4.34 2.35
C ILE A 66 3.71 3.93 1.01
N LEU A 67 5.04 3.85 0.94
CA LEU A 67 5.72 3.38 -0.26
C LEU A 67 5.86 1.86 -0.19
N VAL A 68 5.25 1.17 -1.16
CA VAL A 68 5.13 -0.29 -1.22
C VAL A 68 5.77 -0.82 -2.50
N ARG A 69 6.36 -2.01 -2.45
CA ARG A 69 6.85 -2.71 -3.65
C ARG A 69 5.68 -3.02 -4.59
N ALA A 70 5.78 -2.67 -5.86
CA ALA A 70 4.72 -2.93 -6.85
C ALA A 70 4.38 -4.43 -6.97
N SER A 71 5.40 -5.30 -6.88
CA SER A 71 5.25 -6.76 -6.97
C SER A 71 4.40 -7.39 -5.86
N LYS A 72 4.06 -6.63 -4.82
CA LYS A 72 3.29 -7.08 -3.64
C LYS A 72 1.86 -6.60 -3.66
N LEU A 73 1.53 -5.69 -4.55
CA LEU A 73 0.14 -5.33 -4.79
C LEU A 73 -0.48 -6.43 -5.66
N PRO A 74 -1.68 -6.93 -5.28
CA PRO A 74 -2.29 -8.00 -6.03
C PRO A 74 -2.60 -7.50 -7.46
N PRO A 75 -2.30 -8.30 -8.50
CA PRO A 75 -2.54 -7.92 -9.89
C PRO A 75 -4.03 -7.75 -10.20
N ASP A 76 -4.89 -8.43 -9.43
CA ASP A 76 -6.34 -8.25 -9.44
C ASP A 76 -6.82 -7.84 -8.06
N GLY A 77 -7.79 -6.92 -8.03
CA GLY A 77 -8.45 -6.43 -6.82
C GLY A 77 -9.21 -7.52 -6.07
N ALA A 78 -8.48 -8.47 -5.48
CA ALA A 78 -8.93 -9.41 -4.48
C ALA A 78 -9.27 -8.61 -3.23
N ALA A 79 -10.49 -8.06 -3.25
CA ALA A 79 -11.22 -7.83 -2.04
C ALA A 79 -11.36 -9.18 -1.34
N GLN A 80 -10.71 -9.31 -0.18
CA GLN A 80 -11.26 -10.12 0.90
C GLN A 80 -11.96 -9.17 1.86
#